data_AF-A0A915XNV1-F1
#
_entry.id   AF-A0A915XNV1-F1
#
_cell.length_a   1.000
_cell.length_b   1.000
_cell.length_c   1.000
_cell.angle_alpha   90.00
_cell.angle_beta   90.00
_cell.angle_gamma   90.00
#
_symmetry.space_group_name_H-M   'P 1'
#
loop_
_entity.id
_entity.type
_entity.pdbx_description
1 polymer ?
#
loop_
_entity_poly.entity_id
_entity_poly.type
_entity_poly.pdbx_seq_one_letter_code
_entity_poly.pdbx_strand_id
1 'polypeptide(L)'
;MVTVDIEELATRLASGGALSSSELRELAASRDLIGLGMLAADVRARLHGARGTFVRVETLAVPADARGWAFELAPEAGEVRLDGVPASLDAAVAAVAGVRALTSLPLSGWSLDVLAGLGPLDAVLPALKAAGLDAVATARLDRLDLAQLQAVASAGLAIQLVTLGTPLDGDALLDALEQLRAWQAATGVVRACAPLPVEQPTDAPTTGFDDMRHVALARIALDNVAHLSAHWTRMGAKLSQSCLLFGADDIDAVPARDDMPHGPRRAIVEEVRRNIAAASLEVIERDGAWRPRGAA
;
A
#
# COMPACT_ATOMS: atom_id res chain seq x y z
N MET A 1 22.30 22.83 -18.02
CA MET A 1 21.07 22.13 -17.60
C MET A 1 20.69 21.22 -18.75
N VAL A 2 20.85 19.92 -18.59
CA VAL A 2 20.31 18.95 -19.56
C VAL A 2 18.79 19.02 -19.41
N THR A 3 18.10 19.43 -20.46
CA THR A 3 16.64 19.38 -20.52
C THR A 3 16.26 17.93 -20.76
N VAL A 4 15.65 17.30 -19.76
CA VAL A 4 15.08 15.95 -19.90
C VAL A 4 13.97 16.03 -20.94
N ASP A 5 14.08 15.25 -22.00
CA ASP A 5 13.00 15.12 -22.98
C ASP A 5 11.93 14.18 -22.41
N ILE A 6 10.95 14.78 -21.72
CA ILE A 6 9.83 14.05 -21.11
C ILE A 6 9.01 13.31 -22.19
N GLU A 7 8.93 13.83 -23.42
CA GLU A 7 8.18 13.19 -24.50
C GLU A 7 8.86 11.89 -24.99
N GLU A 8 10.20 11.89 -25.06
CA GLU A 8 10.96 10.67 -25.37
C GLU A 8 10.76 9.60 -24.29
N LEU A 9 10.88 9.98 -23.01
CA LEU A 9 10.66 9.07 -21.88
C LEU A 9 9.21 8.56 -21.84
N ALA A 10 8.23 9.41 -22.14
CA ALA A 10 6.83 9.04 -22.24
C ALA A 10 6.60 7.99 -23.34
N THR A 11 7.24 8.14 -24.50
CA THR A 11 7.13 7.17 -25.59
C THR A 11 7.66 5.80 -25.17
N ARG A 12 8.79 5.75 -24.46
CA ARG A 12 9.35 4.50 -23.94
C ARG A 12 8.48 3.86 -22.88
N LEU A 13 8.01 4.65 -21.91
CA LEU A 13 7.08 4.18 -20.90
C LEU A 13 5.78 3.70 -21.55
N ALA A 14 5.24 4.36 -22.58
CA ALA A 14 4.06 3.87 -23.30
C ALA A 14 4.28 2.47 -23.90
N SER A 15 5.50 2.15 -24.34
CA SER A 15 5.84 0.83 -24.91
C SER A 15 6.10 -0.29 -23.89
N GLY A 16 6.01 -0.03 -22.59
CA GLY A 16 6.31 -1.03 -21.55
C GLY A 16 7.74 -0.97 -21.00
N GLY A 17 8.59 -0.08 -21.51
CA GLY A 17 9.99 0.01 -21.12
C GLY A 17 10.18 0.52 -19.70
N ALA A 18 11.20 0.00 -19.01
CA ALA A 18 11.69 0.53 -17.75
C ALA A 18 12.64 1.72 -18.00
N LEU A 19 12.68 2.66 -17.05
CA LEU A 19 13.70 3.70 -17.04
C LEU A 19 14.96 3.23 -16.30
N SER A 20 16.10 3.70 -16.79
CA SER A 20 17.39 3.52 -16.15
C SER A 20 17.54 4.42 -14.92
N SER A 21 18.51 4.08 -14.07
CA SER A 21 18.82 4.83 -12.85
C SER A 21 19.24 6.28 -13.10
N SER A 22 19.89 6.58 -14.24
CA SER A 22 20.23 7.95 -14.63
C SER A 22 19.00 8.74 -15.06
N GLU A 23 18.09 8.12 -15.82
CA GLU A 23 16.86 8.78 -16.29
C GLU A 23 15.90 9.08 -15.14
N LEU A 24 15.79 8.18 -14.17
CA LEU A 24 15.01 8.42 -12.95
C LEU A 24 15.55 9.61 -12.16
N ARG A 25 16.88 9.74 -12.03
CA ARG A 25 17.54 10.87 -11.36
C ARG A 25 17.35 12.18 -12.11
N GLU A 26 17.45 12.13 -13.43
CA GLU A 26 17.17 13.27 -14.30
C GLU A 26 15.72 13.75 -14.16
N LEU A 27 14.75 12.84 -14.17
CA LEU A 27 13.34 13.15 -13.90
C LEU A 27 13.14 13.73 -12.49
N ALA A 28 13.77 13.15 -11.47
CA ALA A 28 13.67 13.63 -10.10
C ALA A 28 14.25 15.04 -9.91
N ALA A 29 15.22 15.44 -10.73
CA ALA A 29 15.77 16.80 -10.75
C ALA A 29 14.90 17.81 -11.54
N SER A 30 13.90 17.34 -12.32
CA SER A 30 13.03 18.21 -13.12
C SER A 30 12.19 19.13 -12.24
N ARG A 31 12.00 20.38 -12.66
CA ARG A 31 11.07 21.32 -12.01
C ARG A 31 9.64 21.21 -12.54
N ASP A 32 9.43 20.44 -13.60
CA ASP A 32 8.12 20.23 -14.20
C ASP A 32 7.35 19.12 -13.46
N LEU A 33 6.74 19.49 -12.33
CA LEU A 33 5.91 18.56 -11.56
C LEU A 33 4.67 18.12 -12.33
N ILE A 34 4.10 18.98 -13.18
CA ILE A 34 2.88 18.65 -13.93
C ILE A 34 3.20 17.61 -15.00
N GLY A 35 4.26 17.81 -15.78
CA GLY A 35 4.73 16.82 -16.75
C GLY A 35 5.09 15.49 -16.09
N LEU A 36 5.74 15.53 -14.92
CA LEU A 36 6.03 14.32 -14.14
C LEU A 36 4.74 13.59 -13.69
N GLY A 37 3.73 14.34 -13.23
CA GLY A 37 2.42 13.80 -12.86
C GLY A 37 1.68 13.17 -14.04
N MET A 38 1.68 13.83 -15.21
CA MET A 38 1.11 13.30 -16.44
C MET A 38 1.78 11.99 -16.86
N LEU A 39 3.11 11.94 -16.82
CA LEU A 39 3.88 10.74 -17.11
C LEU A 39 3.52 9.57 -16.18
N ALA A 40 3.41 9.84 -14.88
CA ALA A 40 3.00 8.83 -13.91
C ALA A 40 1.54 8.38 -14.11
N ALA A 41 0.64 9.31 -14.45
CA ALA A 41 -0.75 8.99 -14.77
C ALA A 41 -0.86 8.09 -16.00
N ASP A 42 -0.05 8.32 -17.04
CA ASP A 42 0.00 7.48 -18.24
C ASP A 42 0.49 6.06 -17.91
N VAL A 43 1.56 5.93 -17.10
CA VAL A 43 2.06 4.63 -16.62
C VAL A 43 0.97 3.90 -15.84
N ARG A 44 0.25 4.60 -14.95
CA ARG A 44 -0.88 4.05 -14.20
C ARG A 44 -2.03 3.62 -15.11
N ALA A 45 -2.38 4.43 -16.11
CA ALA A 45 -3.45 4.11 -17.06
C ALA A 45 -3.10 2.88 -17.91
N ARG A 46 -1.85 2.72 -18.31
CA ARG A 46 -1.36 1.51 -19.00
C ARG A 46 -1.52 0.25 -18.14
N LEU A 47 -1.25 0.34 -16.84
CA LEU A 47 -1.33 -0.80 -15.91
C LEU A 47 -2.77 -1.13 -15.47
N HIS A 48 -3.60 -0.11 -15.25
CA HIS A 48 -4.90 -0.29 -14.59
C HIS A 48 -6.12 0.16 -15.41
N GLY A 49 -5.91 0.78 -16.57
CA GLY A 49 -6.95 1.44 -17.34
C GLY A 49 -7.55 2.61 -16.55
N ALA A 50 -8.88 2.75 -16.63
CA ALA A 50 -9.62 3.76 -15.87
C ALA A 50 -9.94 3.34 -14.43
N ARG A 51 -9.58 2.12 -13.99
CA ARG A 51 -9.99 1.59 -12.69
C ARG A 51 -9.29 2.31 -11.55
N GLY A 52 -10.04 2.85 -10.59
CA GLY A 52 -9.54 3.34 -9.31
C GLY A 52 -10.14 2.51 -8.18
N THR A 53 -9.31 1.88 -7.37
CA THR A 53 -9.78 0.95 -6.34
C THR A 53 -9.76 1.56 -4.94
N PHE A 54 -10.56 0.99 -4.05
CA PHE A 54 -10.39 1.19 -2.61
C PHE A 54 -10.81 -0.07 -1.84
N VAL A 55 -10.28 -0.23 -0.62
CA VAL A 55 -10.67 -1.31 0.28
C VAL A 55 -11.17 -0.77 1.62
N ARG A 56 -12.27 -1.34 2.08
CA ARG A 56 -12.77 -1.16 3.44
C ARG A 56 -12.13 -2.19 4.37
N VAL A 57 -11.42 -1.72 5.39
CA VAL A 57 -10.63 -2.54 6.31
C VAL A 57 -11.23 -2.48 7.71
N GLU A 58 -11.53 -3.64 8.30
CA GLU A 58 -11.78 -3.75 9.74
C GLU A 58 -10.47 -4.08 10.43
N THR A 59 -9.90 -3.10 11.13
CA THR A 59 -8.67 -3.31 11.89
C THR A 59 -9.00 -3.78 13.29
N LEU A 60 -8.47 -4.93 13.68
CA LEU A 60 -8.64 -5.50 15.02
C LEU A 60 -7.35 -5.38 15.81
N ALA A 61 -7.37 -4.61 16.89
CA ALA A 61 -6.24 -4.51 17.82
C ALA A 61 -6.17 -5.78 18.69
N VAL A 62 -5.27 -6.70 18.33
CA VAL A 62 -5.08 -7.94 19.05
C VAL A 62 -4.38 -7.65 20.38
N PRO A 63 -4.96 -8.04 21.52
CA PRO A 63 -4.31 -7.89 22.83
C PRO A 63 -3.11 -8.82 22.96
N ALA A 64 -2.22 -8.51 23.91
CA ALA A 64 -1.04 -9.34 24.19
C ALA A 64 -1.41 -10.80 24.51
N ASP A 65 -2.49 -11.04 25.26
CA ASP A 65 -3.12 -12.35 25.47
C ASP A 65 -4.46 -12.40 24.73
N ALA A 66 -4.52 -13.21 23.67
CA ALA A 66 -5.71 -13.37 22.83
C ALA A 66 -6.69 -14.44 23.36
N ARG A 67 -6.42 -15.10 24.50
CA ARG A 67 -7.32 -16.13 25.05
C ARG A 67 -8.65 -15.51 25.47
N GLY A 68 -9.74 -16.00 24.88
CA GLY A 68 -11.09 -15.48 25.14
C GLY A 68 -11.29 -14.05 24.63
N TRP A 69 -10.40 -13.54 23.77
CA TRP A 69 -10.56 -12.24 23.14
C TRP A 69 -11.80 -12.23 22.25
N ALA A 70 -12.69 -11.29 22.53
CA ALA A 70 -13.94 -11.07 21.79
C ALA A 70 -13.83 -9.79 20.97
N PHE A 71 -14.39 -9.84 19.78
CA PHE A 71 -14.43 -8.73 18.82
C PHE A 71 -15.68 -8.88 17.94
N GLU A 72 -16.06 -7.79 17.27
CA GLU A 72 -17.15 -7.76 16.31
C GLU A 72 -16.62 -7.36 14.95
N LEU A 73 -17.04 -8.05 13.89
CA LEU A 73 -16.66 -7.73 12.53
C LEU A 73 -17.70 -6.80 11.90
N ALA A 74 -17.23 -5.76 11.22
CA ALA A 74 -18.10 -4.93 10.39
C ALA A 74 -18.59 -5.74 9.18
N PRO A 75 -19.91 -5.83 8.93
CA PRO A 75 -20.44 -6.58 7.78
C PRO A 75 -19.99 -5.99 6.44
N GLU A 76 -19.65 -4.70 6.43
CA GLU A 76 -19.11 -3.96 5.30
C GLU A 76 -17.66 -4.29 4.95
N ALA A 77 -16.89 -4.91 5.85
CA ALA A 77 -15.46 -5.11 5.69
C ALA A 77 -15.12 -5.91 4.42
N GLY A 78 -14.13 -5.43 3.67
CA GLY A 78 -13.53 -6.13 2.52
C GLY A 78 -12.21 -6.82 2.86
N GLU A 79 -11.65 -6.47 4.01
CA GLU A 79 -10.47 -7.05 4.59
C GLU A 79 -10.60 -6.98 6.11
N VAL A 80 -10.15 -8.01 6.81
CA VAL A 80 -9.88 -7.94 8.25
C VAL A 80 -8.37 -7.84 8.41
N ARG A 81 -7.90 -6.85 9.17
CA ARG A 81 -6.47 -6.59 9.39
C ARG A 81 -6.17 -6.68 10.88
N LEU A 82 -5.35 -7.65 11.27
CA LEU A 82 -4.88 -7.77 12.65
C LEU A 82 -3.75 -6.78 12.91
N ASP A 83 -3.82 -6.07 14.03
CA ASP A 83 -2.79 -5.15 14.51
C ASP A 83 -2.53 -5.39 16.01
N GLY A 84 -1.70 -4.56 16.65
CA GLY A 84 -1.29 -4.72 18.05
C GLY A 84 0.01 -5.52 18.18
N VAL A 85 0.36 -5.90 19.41
CA VAL A 85 1.62 -6.61 19.72
C VAL A 85 1.30 -7.85 20.56
N PRO A 86 1.13 -9.03 19.92
CA PRO A 86 0.92 -10.28 20.63
C PRO A 86 2.12 -10.61 21.54
N ALA A 87 1.86 -11.25 22.70
CA ALA A 87 2.94 -11.62 23.61
C ALA A 87 3.80 -12.80 23.12
N SER A 88 3.29 -13.57 22.15
CA SER A 88 3.95 -14.78 21.63
C SER A 88 3.37 -15.20 20.28
N LEU A 89 4.08 -16.10 19.58
CA LEU A 89 3.57 -16.74 18.37
C LEU A 89 2.26 -17.50 18.63
N ASP A 90 2.13 -18.19 19.77
CA ASP A 90 0.90 -18.92 20.11
C ASP A 90 -0.31 -17.99 20.26
N ALA A 91 -0.11 -16.82 20.87
CA ALA A 91 -1.15 -15.79 20.97
C ALA A 91 -1.56 -15.25 19.59
N ALA A 92 -0.59 -15.01 18.70
CA ALA A 92 -0.86 -14.58 17.33
C ALA A 92 -1.61 -15.65 16.53
N VAL A 93 -1.19 -16.92 16.63
CA VAL A 93 -1.87 -18.07 16.00
C VAL A 93 -3.30 -18.21 16.50
N ALA A 94 -3.53 -18.10 17.82
CA ALA A 94 -4.86 -18.15 18.39
C ALA A 94 -5.77 -17.01 17.89
N ALA A 95 -5.22 -15.80 17.75
CA ALA A 95 -5.96 -14.66 17.21
C ALA A 95 -6.36 -14.87 15.74
N VAL A 96 -5.42 -15.33 14.89
CA VAL A 96 -5.69 -15.65 13.48
C VAL A 96 -6.77 -16.72 13.36
N ALA A 97 -6.65 -17.82 14.11
CA ALA A 97 -7.61 -18.91 14.09
C ALA A 97 -9.01 -18.46 14.58
N GLY A 98 -9.05 -17.64 15.63
CA GLY A 98 -10.29 -17.08 16.18
C GLY A 98 -11.03 -16.20 15.16
N VAL A 99 -10.32 -15.31 14.46
CA VAL A 99 -10.92 -14.50 13.39
C VAL A 99 -11.35 -15.38 12.22
N ARG A 100 -10.50 -16.31 11.78
CA ARG A 100 -10.81 -17.20 10.65
C ARG A 100 -12.04 -18.06 10.89
N ALA A 101 -12.30 -18.46 12.13
CA ALA A 101 -13.51 -19.22 12.49
C ALA A 101 -14.81 -18.43 12.26
N LEU A 102 -14.75 -17.09 12.20
CA LEU A 102 -15.91 -16.21 12.08
C LEU A 102 -16.09 -15.62 10.66
N THR A 103 -15.06 -15.65 9.82
CA THR A 103 -15.12 -15.02 8.49
C THR A 103 -14.25 -15.68 7.44
N SER A 104 -14.73 -15.63 6.19
CA SER A 104 -13.98 -15.98 4.98
C SER A 104 -13.38 -14.77 4.27
N LEU A 105 -13.49 -13.56 4.84
CA LEU A 105 -12.86 -12.37 4.29
C LEU A 105 -11.33 -12.55 4.25
N PRO A 106 -10.64 -11.89 3.30
CA PRO A 106 -9.19 -11.80 3.32
C PRO A 106 -8.69 -11.29 4.68
N LEU A 107 -7.76 -12.04 5.28
CA LEU A 107 -7.20 -11.79 6.60
C LEU A 107 -5.72 -11.46 6.47
N SER A 108 -5.39 -10.18 6.64
CA SER A 108 -4.01 -9.74 6.78
C SER A 108 -3.66 -9.52 8.26
N GLY A 109 -2.38 -9.55 8.61
CA GLY A 109 -1.98 -9.36 9.99
C GLY A 109 -0.59 -8.81 10.16
N TRP A 110 -0.50 -7.82 11.03
CA TRP A 110 0.68 -7.16 11.59
C TRP A 110 1.68 -6.61 10.56
N SER A 111 2.57 -5.75 11.05
CA SER A 111 3.77 -5.42 10.30
C SER A 111 4.78 -6.57 10.37
N LEU A 112 5.64 -6.67 9.37
CA LEU A 112 6.72 -7.65 9.37
C LEU A 112 7.67 -7.47 10.57
N ASP A 113 7.85 -6.23 11.04
CA ASP A 113 8.61 -5.90 12.26
C ASP A 113 8.02 -6.59 13.50
N VAL A 114 6.68 -6.51 13.67
CA VAL A 114 6.00 -7.17 14.79
C VAL A 114 6.14 -8.68 14.70
N LEU A 115 5.98 -9.25 13.50
CA LEU A 115 6.12 -10.70 13.28
C LEU A 115 7.54 -11.20 13.56
N ALA A 116 8.57 -10.44 13.17
CA ALA A 116 9.96 -10.76 13.48
C ALA A 116 10.25 -10.70 14.99
N GLY A 117 9.50 -9.89 15.75
CA GLY A 117 9.55 -9.86 17.21
C GLY A 117 9.00 -11.12 17.89
N LEU A 118 8.21 -11.93 17.19
CA LEU A 118 7.64 -13.19 17.72
C LEU A 118 8.58 -14.40 17.54
N GLY A 119 9.65 -14.25 16.77
CA GLY A 119 10.64 -15.29 16.47
C GLY A 119 11.13 -15.27 15.02
N PRO A 120 11.93 -16.27 14.62
CA PRO A 120 12.40 -16.41 13.24
C PRO A 120 11.23 -16.48 12.23
N LEU A 121 11.29 -15.66 11.18
CA LEU A 121 10.19 -15.54 10.21
C LEU A 121 9.89 -16.84 9.45
N ASP A 122 10.89 -17.70 9.25
CA ASP A 122 10.75 -19.03 8.64
C ASP A 122 9.95 -20.03 9.50
N ALA A 123 9.80 -19.76 10.81
CA ALA A 123 8.91 -20.49 11.70
C ALA A 123 7.57 -19.76 11.90
N VAL A 124 7.61 -18.44 12.11
CA VAL A 124 6.43 -17.61 12.40
C VAL A 124 5.44 -17.60 11.24
N LEU A 125 5.91 -17.34 10.02
CA LEU A 125 5.03 -17.14 8.87
C LEU A 125 4.27 -18.42 8.46
N PRO A 126 4.91 -19.60 8.39
CA PRO A 126 4.17 -20.84 8.12
C PRO A 126 3.15 -21.20 9.20
N ALA A 127 3.45 -20.93 10.48
CA ALA A 127 2.51 -21.18 11.57
C ALA A 127 1.25 -20.30 11.46
N LEU A 128 1.42 -19.01 11.16
CA LEU A 128 0.30 -18.10 10.92
C LEU A 128 -0.46 -18.45 9.64
N LYS A 129 0.23 -18.86 8.58
CA LYS A 129 -0.41 -19.34 7.35
C LYS A 129 -1.30 -20.54 7.63
N ALA A 130 -0.81 -21.52 8.38
CA ALA A 130 -1.56 -22.71 8.78
C ALA A 130 -2.79 -22.37 9.63
N ALA A 131 -2.72 -21.31 10.44
CA ALA A 131 -3.85 -20.80 11.22
C ALA A 131 -4.92 -20.07 10.38
N GLY A 132 -4.60 -19.72 9.12
CA GLY A 132 -5.54 -19.08 8.18
C GLY A 132 -5.22 -17.63 7.81
N LEU A 133 -4.01 -17.16 8.07
CA LEU A 133 -3.53 -15.85 7.60
C LEU A 133 -3.36 -15.85 6.07
N ASP A 134 -3.84 -14.82 5.39
CA ASP A 134 -3.74 -14.70 3.93
C ASP A 134 -2.53 -13.87 3.49
N ALA A 135 -2.16 -12.85 4.28
CA ALA A 135 -1.06 -11.94 3.96
C ALA A 135 -0.46 -11.27 5.21
N VAL A 136 0.78 -10.80 5.10
CA VAL A 136 1.36 -9.82 6.02
C VAL A 136 0.74 -8.46 5.72
N ALA A 137 0.27 -7.73 6.75
CA ALA A 137 -0.45 -6.48 6.53
C ALA A 137 0.46 -5.38 6.02
N THR A 138 1.63 -5.18 6.63
CA THR A 138 2.57 -4.14 6.20
C THR A 138 4.03 -4.54 6.33
N ALA A 139 4.91 -3.90 5.57
CA ALA A 139 6.34 -3.88 5.83
C ALA A 139 6.89 -2.48 5.60
N ARG A 140 7.83 -2.02 6.44
CA ARG A 140 8.46 -0.72 6.24
C ARG A 140 9.74 -0.87 5.43
N LEU A 141 9.84 -0.11 4.34
CA LEU A 141 10.97 -0.24 3.41
C LEU A 141 12.33 0.06 4.05
N ASP A 142 12.37 0.97 5.03
CA ASP A 142 13.59 1.36 5.77
C ASP A 142 14.11 0.29 6.74
N ARG A 143 13.34 -0.78 6.97
CA ARG A 143 13.68 -1.90 7.87
C ARG A 143 13.58 -3.26 7.18
N LEU A 144 13.23 -3.26 5.90
CA LEU A 144 13.00 -4.46 5.11
C LEU A 144 14.33 -4.93 4.50
N ASP A 145 14.49 -6.24 4.39
CA ASP A 145 15.56 -6.84 3.60
C ASP A 145 15.05 -7.98 2.68
N LEU A 146 15.93 -8.44 1.79
CA LEU A 146 15.60 -9.51 0.85
C LEU A 146 15.30 -10.85 1.55
N ALA A 147 15.98 -11.16 2.65
CA ALA A 147 15.81 -12.43 3.36
C ALA A 147 14.42 -12.52 3.99
N GLN A 148 13.92 -11.41 4.55
CA GLN A 148 12.56 -11.30 5.06
C GLN A 148 11.52 -11.49 3.93
N LEU A 149 11.73 -10.90 2.76
CA LEU A 149 10.85 -11.10 1.59
C LEU A 149 10.88 -12.55 1.07
N GLN A 150 12.05 -13.19 1.08
CA GLN A 150 12.19 -14.61 0.75
C GLN A 150 11.48 -15.52 1.76
N ALA A 151 11.49 -15.17 3.05
CA ALA A 151 10.74 -15.89 4.08
C ALA A 151 9.22 -15.79 3.82
N VAL A 152 8.72 -14.60 3.46
CA VAL A 152 7.32 -14.40 3.06
C VAL A 152 6.96 -15.25 1.83
N ALA A 153 7.81 -15.25 0.80
CA ALA A 153 7.62 -16.05 -0.39
C ALA A 153 7.58 -17.55 -0.08
N SER A 154 8.52 -18.02 0.74
CA SER A 154 8.64 -19.43 1.14
C SER A 154 7.45 -19.91 1.95
N ALA A 155 6.83 -19.03 2.75
CA ALA A 155 5.60 -19.32 3.48
C ALA A 155 4.33 -19.30 2.60
N GLY A 156 4.43 -18.94 1.31
CA GLY A 156 3.29 -18.81 0.41
C GLY A 156 2.37 -17.63 0.78
N LEU A 157 2.94 -16.58 1.38
CA LEU A 157 2.26 -15.35 1.76
C LEU A 157 2.65 -14.21 0.82
N ALA A 158 1.91 -13.10 0.91
CA ALA A 158 2.24 -11.83 0.28
C ALA A 158 2.30 -10.71 1.33
N ILE A 159 2.88 -9.58 0.97
CA ILE A 159 2.79 -8.32 1.75
C ILE A 159 1.74 -7.44 1.07
N GLN A 160 0.72 -7.03 1.82
CA GLN A 160 -0.34 -6.17 1.29
C GLN A 160 0.20 -4.80 0.90
N LEU A 161 0.99 -4.19 1.78
CA LEU A 161 1.47 -2.83 1.60
C LEU A 161 2.89 -2.66 2.14
N VAL A 162 3.82 -2.31 1.26
CA VAL A 162 5.11 -1.75 1.67
C VAL A 162 4.95 -0.24 1.86
N THR A 163 5.37 0.29 2.99
CA THR A 163 5.32 1.73 3.29
C THR A 163 6.73 2.32 3.38
N LEU A 164 6.91 3.57 2.98
CA LEU A 164 8.11 4.31 3.38
C LEU A 164 8.05 4.58 4.89
N GLY A 165 9.10 4.26 5.63
CA GLY A 165 9.13 4.46 7.07
C GLY A 165 9.37 5.91 7.44
N THR A 166 10.63 6.32 7.44
CA THR A 166 11.05 7.72 7.56
C THR A 166 10.96 8.47 6.23
N PRO A 167 10.88 9.81 6.24
CA PRO A 167 11.03 10.61 5.03
C PRO A 167 12.35 10.33 4.33
N LEU A 168 12.29 10.25 3.00
CA LEU A 168 13.43 10.15 2.09
C LEU A 168 13.27 11.24 1.03
N ASP A 169 14.38 11.83 0.59
CA ASP A 169 14.40 12.83 -0.47
C ASP A 169 15.44 12.48 -1.55
N GLY A 170 15.32 13.14 -2.71
CA GLY A 170 16.28 13.06 -3.81
C GLY A 170 16.70 11.64 -4.17
N ASP A 171 18.01 11.40 -4.19
CA ASP A 171 18.61 10.12 -4.55
C ASP A 171 18.28 9.00 -3.54
N ALA A 172 18.10 9.32 -2.26
CA ALA A 172 17.80 8.31 -1.24
C ALA A 172 16.42 7.68 -1.46
N LEU A 173 15.44 8.46 -1.92
CA LEU A 173 14.14 7.93 -2.34
C LEU A 173 14.31 7.00 -3.56
N LEU A 174 15.06 7.43 -4.56
CA LEU A 174 15.25 6.63 -5.78
C LEU A 174 15.96 5.32 -5.49
N ASP A 175 17.02 5.35 -4.67
CA ASP A 175 17.74 4.15 -4.25
C ASP A 175 16.82 3.18 -3.53
N ALA A 176 15.95 3.67 -2.64
CA ALA A 176 14.98 2.83 -1.94
C ALA A 176 13.95 2.20 -2.89
N LEU A 177 13.44 2.96 -3.86
CA LEU A 177 12.50 2.46 -4.87
C LEU A 177 13.15 1.44 -5.81
N GLU A 178 14.39 1.70 -6.26
CA GLU A 178 15.16 0.77 -7.08
C GLU A 178 15.45 -0.53 -6.32
N GLN A 179 15.76 -0.42 -5.03
CA GLN A 179 15.96 -1.57 -4.17
C GLN A 179 14.69 -2.40 -4.02
N LEU A 180 13.54 -1.76 -3.80
CA LEU A 180 12.23 -2.42 -3.74
C LEU A 180 11.89 -3.09 -5.08
N ARG A 181 12.13 -2.42 -6.21
CA ARG A 181 11.96 -2.99 -7.57
C ARG A 181 12.81 -4.26 -7.73
N ALA A 182 14.07 -4.23 -7.32
CA ALA A 182 14.96 -5.38 -7.41
C ALA A 182 14.48 -6.56 -6.54
N TRP A 183 14.06 -6.28 -5.30
CA TRP A 183 13.52 -7.32 -4.43
C TRP A 183 12.19 -7.89 -4.92
N GLN A 184 11.32 -7.06 -5.48
CA GLN A 184 10.06 -7.50 -6.07
C GLN A 184 10.32 -8.39 -7.30
N ALA A 185 11.31 -8.08 -8.14
CA ALA A 185 11.71 -8.95 -9.24
C ALA A 185 12.19 -10.34 -8.77
N ALA A 186 12.84 -10.39 -7.60
CA ALA A 186 13.35 -11.64 -7.03
C ALA A 186 12.27 -12.47 -6.30
N THR A 187 11.22 -11.85 -5.77
CA THR A 187 10.30 -12.50 -4.83
C THR A 187 8.83 -12.46 -5.25
N GLY A 188 8.38 -11.39 -5.90
CA GLY A 188 6.99 -11.23 -6.36
C GLY A 188 5.94 -11.12 -5.25
N VAL A 189 6.34 -10.90 -3.98
CA VAL A 189 5.42 -10.96 -2.83
C VAL A 189 4.77 -9.64 -2.48
N VAL A 190 5.23 -8.51 -3.02
CA VAL A 190 4.67 -7.19 -2.72
C VAL A 190 3.46 -6.93 -3.60
N ARG A 191 2.29 -6.66 -2.98
CA ARG A 191 1.05 -6.30 -3.70
C ARG A 191 1.02 -4.83 -4.06
N ALA A 192 1.31 -3.97 -3.07
CA ALA A 192 1.26 -2.53 -3.22
C ALA A 192 2.38 -1.82 -2.49
N CYS A 193 2.66 -0.58 -2.90
CA CYS A 193 3.49 0.36 -2.18
C CYS A 193 2.71 1.63 -1.84
N ALA A 194 2.84 2.13 -0.61
CA ALA A 194 2.42 3.47 -0.21
C ALA A 194 3.66 4.38 -0.19
N PRO A 195 3.85 5.23 -1.23
CA PRO A 195 5.11 5.92 -1.48
C PRO A 195 5.29 7.20 -0.66
N LEU A 196 4.47 7.45 0.36
CA LEU A 196 4.64 8.56 1.30
C LEU A 196 5.05 8.01 2.67
N PRO A 197 5.93 8.72 3.40
CA PRO A 197 6.47 8.23 4.66
C PRO A 197 5.40 8.12 5.76
N VAL A 198 5.53 7.10 6.60
CA VAL A 198 4.70 6.89 7.79
C VAL A 198 5.00 7.96 8.83
N GLU A 199 6.28 8.24 9.04
CA GLU A 199 6.75 9.24 9.98
C GLU A 199 6.79 10.61 9.33
N GLN A 200 6.29 11.61 10.03
CA GLN A 200 6.25 13.01 9.58
C GLN A 200 6.97 13.86 10.64
N PRO A 201 8.12 14.48 10.31
CA PRO A 201 8.82 15.36 11.23
C PRO A 201 7.91 16.54 11.57
N THR A 202 7.72 16.84 12.85
CA THR A 202 6.88 17.96 13.27
C THR A 202 7.52 19.32 12.99
N ASP A 203 8.84 19.36 12.91
CA ASP A 203 9.66 20.54 12.66
C ASP A 203 9.86 20.84 11.17
N ALA A 204 9.77 19.82 10.31
CA ALA A 204 9.87 19.94 8.86
C ALA A 204 8.88 19.01 8.15
N PRO A 205 7.57 19.32 8.17
CA PRO A 205 6.58 18.51 7.47
C PRO A 205 6.79 18.56 5.96
N THR A 206 6.44 17.48 5.25
CA THR A 206 6.48 17.46 3.79
C THR A 206 5.48 18.45 3.20
N THR A 207 5.73 18.92 1.98
CA THR A 207 4.76 19.72 1.24
C THR A 207 3.98 18.84 0.28
N GLY A 208 2.75 19.25 -0.08
CA GLY A 208 2.00 18.55 -1.12
C GLY A 208 2.72 18.52 -2.47
N PHE A 209 3.62 19.47 -2.75
CA PHE A 209 4.46 19.46 -3.96
C PHE A 209 5.44 18.28 -3.93
N ASP A 210 6.12 18.07 -2.81
CA ASP A 210 7.09 16.98 -2.63
C ASP A 210 6.39 15.62 -2.58
N ASP A 211 5.24 15.54 -1.91
CA ASP A 211 4.43 14.31 -1.88
C ASP A 211 4.00 13.89 -3.30
N MET A 212 3.53 14.83 -4.12
CA MET A 212 3.11 14.52 -5.50
C MET A 212 4.29 14.10 -6.37
N ARG A 213 5.46 14.71 -6.18
CA ARG A 213 6.70 14.27 -6.82
C ARG A 213 7.06 12.84 -6.41
N HIS A 214 6.96 12.52 -5.12
CA HIS A 214 7.26 11.18 -4.61
C HIS A 214 6.33 10.12 -5.18
N VAL A 215 5.02 10.37 -5.21
CA VAL A 215 4.03 9.44 -5.78
C VAL A 215 4.31 9.19 -7.26
N ALA A 216 4.59 10.25 -8.02
CA ALA A 216 4.86 10.14 -9.45
C ALA A 216 6.17 9.38 -9.74
N LEU A 217 7.25 9.70 -9.03
CA LEU A 217 8.52 8.98 -9.14
C LEU A 217 8.35 7.51 -8.76
N ALA A 218 7.60 7.19 -7.71
CA ALA A 218 7.32 5.82 -7.32
C ALA A 218 6.58 5.05 -8.42
N ARG A 219 5.58 5.65 -9.08
CA ARG A 219 4.86 4.96 -10.17
C ARG A 219 5.77 4.66 -11.36
N ILE A 220 6.63 5.60 -11.70
CA ILE A 220 7.54 5.47 -12.83
C ILE A 220 8.66 4.46 -12.51
N ALA A 221 9.19 4.48 -11.28
CA ALA A 221 10.27 3.60 -10.85
C ALA A 221 9.81 2.16 -10.60
N LEU A 222 8.63 1.95 -10.00
CA LEU A 222 8.12 0.63 -9.60
C LEU A 222 7.24 0.00 -10.68
N ASP A 223 7.83 -0.36 -11.81
CA ASP A 223 7.13 -1.00 -12.94
C ASP A 223 6.61 -2.43 -12.65
N ASN A 224 7.16 -3.09 -11.62
CA ASN A 224 6.87 -4.47 -11.24
C ASN A 224 6.13 -4.62 -9.90
N VAL A 225 5.79 -3.50 -9.25
CA VAL A 225 4.84 -3.48 -8.13
C VAL A 225 3.49 -3.11 -8.71
N ALA A 226 2.51 -4.00 -8.58
CA ALA A 226 1.24 -3.85 -9.27
C ALA A 226 0.54 -2.54 -8.88
N HIS A 227 0.44 -2.26 -7.58
CA HIS A 227 -0.39 -1.16 -7.08
C HIS A 227 0.42 -0.10 -6.34
N LEU A 228 -0.02 1.15 -6.46
CA LEU A 228 0.34 2.22 -5.54
C LEU A 228 -0.90 2.71 -4.82
N SER A 229 -0.85 2.66 -3.50
CA SER A 229 -1.98 2.99 -2.63
C SER A 229 -1.75 4.28 -1.87
N ALA A 230 -2.74 5.17 -1.90
CA ALA A 230 -2.86 6.23 -0.90
C ALA A 230 -3.46 5.64 0.39
N HIS A 231 -2.94 6.02 1.56
CA HIS A 231 -3.39 5.47 2.83
C HIS A 231 -4.37 6.43 3.52
N TRP A 232 -5.67 6.12 3.47
CA TRP A 232 -6.74 7.03 3.86
C TRP A 232 -6.58 7.62 5.26
N THR A 233 -6.37 6.79 6.28
CA THR A 233 -6.27 7.24 7.69
C THR A 233 -5.14 8.25 7.93
N ARG A 234 -4.09 8.22 7.10
CA ARG A 234 -2.91 9.09 7.25
C ARG A 234 -3.02 10.35 6.40
N MET A 235 -3.61 10.23 5.22
CA MET A 235 -3.61 11.28 4.20
C MET A 235 -4.92 12.09 4.16
N GLY A 236 -6.02 11.48 4.60
CA GLY A 236 -7.37 12.04 4.48
C GLY A 236 -7.80 12.25 3.03
N ALA A 237 -8.95 12.90 2.87
CA ALA A 237 -9.63 13.02 1.58
C ALA A 237 -8.81 13.71 0.50
N LYS A 238 -8.30 14.91 0.79
CA LYS A 238 -7.68 15.78 -0.22
C LYS A 238 -6.37 15.20 -0.75
N LEU A 239 -5.48 14.77 0.14
CA LEU A 239 -4.19 14.23 -0.28
C LEU A 239 -4.36 12.87 -0.98
N SER A 240 -5.30 12.03 -0.54
CA SER A 240 -5.61 10.77 -1.23
C SER A 240 -6.09 11.01 -2.66
N GLN A 241 -6.97 12.01 -2.88
CA GLN A 241 -7.39 12.39 -4.24
C GLN A 241 -6.22 12.85 -5.09
N SER A 242 -5.35 13.73 -4.55
CA SER A 242 -4.17 14.20 -5.27
C SER A 242 -3.24 13.04 -5.65
N CYS A 243 -3.02 12.07 -4.77
CA CYS A 243 -2.19 10.89 -5.07
C CYS A 243 -2.72 10.12 -6.30
N LEU A 244 -4.04 9.99 -6.46
CA LEU A 244 -4.63 9.31 -7.63
C LEU A 244 -4.29 10.00 -8.95
N LEU A 245 -4.22 11.34 -8.94
CA LEU A 245 -3.84 12.14 -10.12
C LEU A 245 -2.35 12.02 -10.46
N PHE A 246 -1.51 11.61 -9.52
CA PHE A 246 -0.05 11.52 -9.68
C PHE A 246 0.46 10.06 -9.77
N GLY A 247 -0.43 9.09 -10.03
CA GLY A 247 -0.05 7.72 -10.35
C GLY A 247 -0.44 6.66 -9.33
N ALA A 248 -1.07 7.03 -8.20
CA ALA A 248 -1.75 6.04 -7.36
C ALA A 248 -2.97 5.46 -8.09
N ASP A 249 -3.26 4.18 -7.88
CA ASP A 249 -4.43 3.52 -8.44
C ASP A 249 -5.44 3.06 -7.38
N ASP A 250 -5.04 3.12 -6.11
CA ASP A 250 -5.77 2.54 -5.00
C ASP A 250 -5.82 3.46 -3.76
N ILE A 251 -6.87 3.30 -2.94
CA ILE A 251 -6.98 3.87 -1.59
C ILE A 251 -7.12 2.72 -0.57
N ASP A 252 -6.10 2.56 0.28
CA ASP A 252 -6.08 1.56 1.37
C ASP A 252 -6.56 2.15 2.70
N ALA A 253 -6.90 1.27 3.63
CA ALA A 253 -7.30 1.60 5.01
C ALA A 253 -8.50 2.56 5.12
N VAL A 254 -9.47 2.44 4.21
CA VAL A 254 -10.79 3.06 4.40
C VAL A 254 -11.49 2.31 5.54
N PRO A 255 -12.02 2.98 6.57
CA PRO A 255 -12.74 2.30 7.65
C PRO A 255 -13.89 1.44 7.11
N ALA A 256 -14.04 0.23 7.64
CA ALA A 256 -15.16 -0.63 7.25
C ALA A 256 -16.52 -0.06 7.69
N ARG A 257 -16.56 0.56 8.88
CA ARG A 257 -17.74 1.22 9.43
C ARG A 257 -17.75 2.70 9.06
N ASP A 258 -18.91 3.18 8.64
CA ASP A 258 -19.18 4.60 8.38
C ASP A 258 -20.44 4.98 9.17
N ASP A 259 -20.26 5.52 10.37
CA ASP A 259 -21.32 5.89 11.29
C ASP A 259 -22.09 7.15 10.84
N MET A 260 -21.60 7.82 9.79
CA MET A 260 -22.22 8.98 9.14
C MET A 260 -22.80 10.03 10.12
N PRO A 261 -22.07 10.45 11.18
CA PRO A 261 -22.60 11.32 12.23
C PRO A 261 -23.00 12.71 11.71
N HIS A 262 -22.51 13.06 10.52
CA HIS A 262 -22.78 14.32 9.83
C HIS A 262 -23.50 14.13 8.49
N GLY A 263 -24.12 12.96 8.28
CA GLY A 263 -24.91 12.60 7.10
C GLY A 263 -24.08 12.19 5.86
N PRO A 264 -24.75 11.74 4.79
CA PRO A 264 -24.11 11.09 3.64
C PRO A 264 -23.04 11.92 2.93
N ARG A 265 -23.16 13.26 2.94
CA ARG A 265 -22.17 14.16 2.31
C ARG A 265 -20.80 14.11 2.99
N ARG A 266 -20.75 13.71 4.26
CA ARG A 266 -19.54 13.61 5.08
C ARG A 266 -19.23 12.15 5.46
N ALA A 267 -19.96 11.21 4.88
CA ALA A 267 -19.67 9.79 4.96
C ALA A 267 -18.32 9.53 4.29
N ILE A 268 -17.45 8.81 4.99
CA ILE A 268 -16.09 8.50 4.55
C ILE A 268 -16.11 7.73 3.23
N VAL A 269 -16.98 6.70 3.13
CA VAL A 269 -17.05 5.86 1.93
C VAL A 269 -17.53 6.68 0.73
N GLU A 270 -18.54 7.54 0.90
CA GLU A 270 -19.02 8.43 -0.16
C GLU A 270 -18.00 9.50 -0.55
N GLU A 271 -17.15 9.94 0.38
CA GLU A 271 -16.05 10.84 0.07
C GLU A 271 -14.95 10.13 -0.75
N VAL A 272 -14.57 8.91 -0.38
CA VAL A 272 -13.65 8.07 -1.17
C VAL A 272 -14.18 7.86 -2.59
N ARG A 273 -15.45 7.43 -2.73
CA ARG A 273 -16.08 7.21 -4.05
C ARG A 273 -16.07 8.46 -4.91
N ARG A 274 -16.43 9.62 -4.33
CA ARG A 274 -16.40 10.91 -5.05
C ARG A 274 -15.00 11.35 -5.42
N ASN A 275 -14.00 11.11 -4.57
CA ASN A 275 -12.62 11.48 -4.86
C ASN A 275 -12.05 10.65 -6.02
N ILE A 276 -12.32 9.34 -6.05
CA ILE A 276 -11.93 8.47 -7.17
C ILE A 276 -12.64 8.93 -8.46
N ALA A 277 -13.95 9.16 -8.41
CA ALA A 277 -14.70 9.63 -9.58
C ALA A 277 -14.22 11.01 -10.07
N ALA A 278 -13.91 11.93 -9.15
CA ALA A 278 -13.40 13.26 -9.48
C ALA A 278 -11.96 13.23 -10.04
N ALA A 279 -11.21 12.17 -9.76
CA ALA A 279 -9.94 11.87 -10.46
C ALA A 279 -10.18 11.25 -11.85
N SER A 280 -11.42 11.22 -12.35
CA SER A 280 -11.84 10.64 -13.64
C SER A 280 -11.58 9.13 -13.74
N LEU A 281 -11.76 8.43 -12.63
CA LEU A 281 -11.57 6.98 -12.54
C LEU A 281 -12.91 6.25 -12.30
N GLU A 282 -12.99 5.03 -12.80
CA GLU A 282 -14.05 4.07 -12.45
C GLU A 282 -13.88 3.62 -11.01
N VAL A 283 -14.91 3.81 -10.20
CA VAL A 283 -14.88 3.52 -8.77
C VAL A 283 -15.12 2.05 -8.51
N ILE A 284 -14.08 1.33 -8.06
CA ILE A 284 -14.17 -0.10 -7.76
C ILE A 284 -13.85 -0.33 -6.28
N GLU A 285 -14.81 -0.87 -5.54
CA GLU A 285 -14.48 -1.43 -4.22
C GLU A 285 -13.80 -2.79 -4.42
N ARG A 286 -12.67 -3.04 -3.75
CA ARG A 286 -11.97 -4.33 -3.77
C ARG A 286 -11.94 -4.98 -2.39
N ASP A 287 -11.65 -6.27 -2.35
CA ASP A 287 -11.32 -6.99 -1.11
C ASP A 287 -9.80 -6.99 -0.85
N GLY A 288 -9.39 -7.50 0.31
CA GLY A 288 -7.98 -7.66 0.65
C GLY A 288 -7.23 -8.69 -0.23
N ALA A 289 -7.93 -9.51 -1.01
CA ALA A 289 -7.31 -10.38 -2.00
C ALA A 289 -7.19 -9.69 -3.38
N TRP A 290 -7.41 -8.36 -3.44
CA TRP A 290 -7.32 -7.52 -4.63
C TRP A 290 -8.34 -7.86 -5.72
N ARG A 291 -9.49 -8.45 -5.33
CA ARG A 291 -10.60 -8.75 -6.23
C ARG A 291 -11.69 -7.68 -6.11
N PRO A 292 -12.34 -7.26 -7.22
CA PRO A 292 -13.51 -6.40 -7.14
C PRO A 292 -14.61 -7.00 -6.25
N ARG A 293 -15.23 -6.18 -5.42
CA ARG A 293 -16.40 -6.52 -4.57
C ARG A 293 -17.65 -5.92 -5.18
N GLY A 294 -18.73 -6.70 -5.19
CA GLY A 294 -20.03 -6.22 -5.67
C GLY A 294 -20.14 -6.10 -7.19
N ALA A 295 -19.22 -6.66 -7.97
CA ALA A 295 -19.42 -6.91 -9.38
C ALA A 295 -20.38 -8.11 -9.54
N ALA A 296 -21.64 -7.81 -9.86
CA ALA A 296 -22.53 -8.71 -10.59
C ALA A 296 -22.53 -8.30 -12.05
#